data_AF-A0A4Y2F7X7-F1
#
_entry.id   AF-A0A4Y2F7X7-F1
#
_cell.length_a   1.000
_cell.length_b   1.000
_cell.length_c   1.000
_cell.angle_alpha   90.00
_cell.angle_beta   90.00
_cell.angle_gamma   90.00
#
_symmetry.space_group_name_H-M   'P 1'
#
loop_
_entity.id
_entity.type
_entity.pdbx_description
1 polymer ?
#
loop_
_entity_poly.entity_id
_entity_poly.type
_entity_poly.pdbx_seq_one_letter_code
_entity_poly.pdbx_strand_id
1 'polypeptide(L)'
;MKGKAYMKFRRADRKTIKRIMRGVPREERKMGPACNSQKCQESRERGCDTIPGRERQSLFGQFWLTMSWDLKNMFACSTADIKSTKQKTLKGDDMRERMSSLVPASALRNQQ
;
A
#
# COMPACT_ATOMS: atom_id res chain seq x y z
N MET A 1 -5.47 2.86 17.97
CA MET A 1 -6.87 2.52 17.62
C MET A 1 -7.06 1.01 17.64
N LYS A 2 -8.05 0.50 18.38
CA LYS A 2 -8.42 -0.93 18.36
C LYS A 2 -9.37 -1.20 17.19
N GLY A 3 -9.28 -2.35 16.53
CA GLY A 3 -10.08 -2.70 15.34
C GLY A 3 -11.59 -2.90 15.59
N LYS A 4 -12.13 -2.36 16.68
CA LYS A 4 -13.55 -2.46 17.05
C LYS A 4 -14.39 -1.43 16.30
N ALA A 5 -15.70 -1.62 16.31
CA ALA A 5 -16.63 -0.64 15.76
C ALA A 5 -16.47 0.71 16.45
N TYR A 6 -16.57 1.80 15.68
CA TYR A 6 -16.48 3.16 16.22
C TYR A 6 -17.25 4.15 15.36
N MET A 7 -17.71 5.25 15.98
CA MET A 7 -18.37 6.34 15.26
C MET A 7 -17.32 7.22 14.61
N LYS A 8 -17.33 7.31 13.28
CA LYS A 8 -16.50 8.28 12.58
C LYS A 8 -17.05 9.68 12.81
N PHE A 9 -16.16 10.65 12.92
CA PHE A 9 -16.53 12.06 12.82
C PHE A 9 -16.26 12.54 11.39
N ARG A 10 -17.17 13.35 10.85
CA ARG A 10 -17.01 13.96 9.52
C ARG A 10 -17.19 15.46 9.62
N ARG A 11 -16.50 16.20 8.76
CA ARG A 11 -16.78 17.63 8.59
C ARG A 11 -18.13 17.79 7.92
N ALA A 12 -18.92 18.75 8.38
CA ALA A 12 -20.23 19.05 7.81
C ALA A 12 -20.12 19.68 6.41
N ASP A 13 -19.05 20.43 6.17
CA ASP A 13 -18.67 21.01 4.88
C ASP A 13 -17.18 20.74 4.67
N ARG A 14 -16.75 20.52 3.42
CA ARG A 14 -15.33 20.39 3.07
C ARG A 14 -14.56 21.68 3.33
N LYS A 15 -15.21 22.85 3.25
CA LYS A 15 -14.56 24.17 3.37
C LYS A 15 -14.39 24.65 4.81
N THR A 16 -15.16 24.13 5.76
CA THR A 16 -15.18 24.65 7.14
C THR A 16 -14.80 23.58 8.16
N ILE A 17 -13.68 23.79 8.87
CA ILE A 17 -13.18 22.85 9.90
C ILE A 17 -14.00 22.93 11.20
N LYS A 18 -14.65 24.07 11.46
CA LYS A 18 -15.31 24.40 12.73
C LYS A 18 -16.54 23.55 13.04
N ARG A 19 -17.16 22.89 12.05
CA ARG A 19 -18.38 22.09 12.24
C ARG A 19 -18.11 20.62 11.94
N ILE A 20 -17.87 19.85 13.00
CA ILE A 20 -17.68 18.40 12.96
C ILE A 20 -18.97 17.72 13.41
N MET A 21 -19.52 16.85 12.58
CA MET A 21 -20.71 16.05 12.87
C MET A 21 -20.31 14.61 13.23
N ARG A 22 -21.06 14.00 14.16
CA ARG A 22 -21.06 12.53 14.29
C ARG A 22 -21.48 11.94 12.95
N GLY A 23 -20.58 11.17 12.36
CA GLY A 23 -20.75 10.50 11.08
C GLY A 23 -21.25 9.07 11.25
N VAL A 24 -21.07 8.29 10.19
CA VAL A 24 -21.58 6.92 10.06
C VAL A 24 -20.80 5.98 10.98
N PRO A 25 -21.46 5.01 11.65
CA PRO A 25 -20.78 3.93 12.36
C PRO A 25 -19.86 3.19 11.41
N ARG A 26 -18.62 2.99 11.83
CA ARG A 26 -17.70 2.08 11.16
C ARG A 26 -17.77 0.74 11.88
N GLU A 27 -17.99 -0.31 11.11
CA GLU A 27 -17.95 -1.67 11.62
C GLU A 27 -16.56 -2.05 12.14
N GLU A 28 -16.55 -3.05 13.01
CA GLU A 28 -15.33 -3.70 13.43
C GLU A 28 -14.60 -4.33 12.24
N ARG A 29 -13.28 -4.41 12.35
CA ARG A 29 -12.47 -5.11 11.35
C ARG A 29 -12.69 -6.60 11.50
N LYS A 30 -12.87 -7.26 10.37
CA LYS A 30 -12.96 -8.71 10.25
C LYS A 30 -11.83 -9.22 9.38
N MET A 31 -11.37 -10.43 9.67
CA MET A 31 -10.42 -11.12 8.81
C MET A 31 -11.12 -11.59 7.54
N GLY A 32 -10.52 -11.31 6.39
CA GLY A 32 -10.97 -11.87 5.12
C GLY A 32 -10.51 -13.33 4.91
N PRO A 33 -11.09 -14.04 3.93
CA PRO A 33 -10.68 -15.41 3.60
C PRO A 33 -9.21 -15.48 3.17
N ALA A 34 -8.68 -16.70 3.04
CA ALA A 34 -7.38 -16.91 2.40
C ALA A 34 -7.41 -16.43 0.94
N CYS A 35 -6.24 -16.00 0.46
CA CYS A 35 -6.08 -15.63 -0.93
C CYS A 35 -5.98 -16.91 -1.74
N ASN A 36 -6.92 -17.13 -2.66
CA ASN A 36 -6.95 -18.32 -3.51
C ASN A 36 -6.83 -17.94 -5.01
N SER A 37 -6.46 -16.68 -5.30
CA SER A 37 -6.38 -16.22 -6.69
C SER A 37 -5.17 -16.84 -7.39
N GLN A 38 -5.35 -17.28 -8.63
CA GLN A 38 -4.28 -17.84 -9.47
C GLN A 38 -3.04 -16.92 -9.54
N LYS A 39 -3.25 -15.61 -9.72
CA LYS A 39 -2.16 -14.60 -9.73
C LYS A 39 -1.31 -14.59 -8.46
N CYS A 40 -1.89 -14.97 -7.32
CA CYS A 40 -1.17 -15.04 -6.06
C CYS A 40 -0.35 -16.33 -5.97
N GLN A 41 -0.91 -17.45 -6.41
CA GLN A 41 -0.24 -18.75 -6.43
C GLN A 41 0.95 -18.77 -7.40
N GLU A 42 0.82 -18.09 -8.55
CA GLU A 42 1.88 -17.99 -9.55
C GLU A 42 3.01 -16.99 -9.17
N SER A 43 2.75 -16.10 -8.20
CA SER A 43 3.68 -15.05 -7.84
C SER A 43 4.76 -15.56 -6.89
N ARG A 44 6.04 -15.40 -7.27
CA ARG A 44 7.18 -15.69 -6.41
C ARG A 44 7.36 -14.69 -5.25
N GLU A 45 6.77 -13.51 -5.37
CA GLU A 45 6.88 -12.43 -4.37
C GLU A 45 5.80 -12.53 -3.29
N ARG A 46 4.67 -13.18 -3.60
CA ARG A 46 3.52 -13.26 -2.69
C ARG A 46 3.48 -14.61 -1.99
N GLY A 47 4.02 -14.68 -0.77
CA GLY A 47 4.01 -15.88 0.07
C GLY A 47 2.70 -16.13 0.83
N CYS A 48 1.53 -15.93 0.20
CA CYS A 48 0.25 -16.05 0.91
C CYS A 48 -0.05 -17.48 1.37
N ASP A 49 0.39 -18.49 0.62
CA ASP A 49 0.21 -19.92 0.95
C ASP A 49 1.14 -20.37 2.09
N THR A 50 2.19 -19.61 2.37
CA THR A 50 3.17 -19.91 3.43
C THR A 50 2.61 -19.68 4.84
N ILE A 51 1.57 -18.85 4.97
CA ILE A 51 1.02 -18.46 6.28
C ILE A 51 -0.29 -19.22 6.52
N PRO A 52 -0.31 -20.24 7.39
CA PRO A 52 -1.52 -21.01 7.68
C PRO A 52 -2.58 -20.16 8.38
N GLY A 53 -3.84 -20.57 8.25
CA GLY A 53 -4.99 -19.82 8.80
C GLY A 53 -4.87 -19.47 10.29
N ARG A 54 -4.34 -20.38 11.11
CA ARG A 54 -4.11 -20.15 12.55
C ARG A 54 -3.17 -18.98 12.83
N GLU A 55 -2.10 -18.86 12.03
CA GLU A 55 -1.09 -17.81 12.18
C GLU A 55 -1.64 -16.48 11.68
N ARG A 56 -2.40 -16.50 10.58
CA ARG A 56 -3.14 -15.32 10.11
C ARG A 56 -4.03 -14.78 11.23
N GLN A 57 -4.81 -15.65 11.87
CA GLN A 57 -5.72 -15.29 12.97
C GLN A 57 -4.98 -14.70 14.17
N SER A 58 -3.87 -15.32 14.57
CA SER A 58 -3.01 -14.80 15.64
C SER A 58 -2.47 -13.40 15.30
N LEU A 59 -1.90 -13.21 14.11
CA LEU A 59 -1.38 -11.93 13.64
C LEU A 59 -2.46 -10.84 13.64
N PHE A 60 -3.65 -11.16 13.13
CA PHE A 60 -4.78 -10.23 13.12
C PHE A 60 -5.23 -9.85 14.53
N GLY A 61 -5.36 -10.83 15.42
CA GLY A 61 -5.77 -10.62 16.81
C GLY A 61 -4.78 -9.72 17.54
N GLN A 62 -3.50 -10.07 17.49
CA GLN A 62 -2.43 -9.28 18.11
C GLN A 62 -2.40 -7.86 17.54
N PHE A 63 -2.41 -7.71 16.21
CA PHE A 63 -2.30 -6.40 15.57
C PHE A 63 -3.54 -5.52 15.81
N TRP A 64 -4.77 -6.03 15.66
CA TRP A 64 -5.97 -5.20 15.75
C TRP A 64 -6.54 -5.05 17.15
N LEU A 65 -6.47 -6.09 17.99
CA LEU A 65 -7.12 -6.13 19.29
C LEU A 65 -6.17 -5.78 20.44
N THR A 66 -4.92 -6.24 20.37
CA THR A 66 -3.95 -6.14 21.47
C THR A 66 -3.03 -4.92 21.35
N MET A 67 -2.38 -4.74 20.19
CA MET A 67 -1.36 -3.70 20.02
C MET A 67 -1.91 -2.27 20.17
N SER A 68 -1.09 -1.39 20.76
CA SER A 68 -1.31 0.07 20.78
C SER A 68 -1.09 0.69 19.40
N TRP A 69 -1.36 1.98 19.24
CA TRP A 69 -1.10 2.66 17.97
C TRP A 69 0.40 2.68 17.63
N ASP A 70 1.24 2.97 18.62
CA ASP A 70 2.69 3.09 18.41
C ASP A 70 3.32 1.74 18.05
N LEU A 71 2.89 0.66 18.72
CA LEU A 71 3.32 -0.70 18.39
C LEU A 71 2.93 -1.09 16.97
N LYS A 72 1.73 -0.72 16.51
CA LYS A 72 1.30 -0.98 15.12
C LYS A 72 2.15 -0.23 14.10
N ASN A 73 2.47 1.03 14.39
CA ASN A 73 3.33 1.83 13.53
C ASN A 73 4.74 1.23 13.46
N MET A 74 5.33 0.89 14.60
CA MET A 74 6.63 0.24 14.63
C MET A 74 6.61 -1.08 13.86
N PHE A 75 5.62 -1.93 14.09
CA PHE A 75 5.46 -3.20 13.36
C PHE A 75 5.36 -2.98 11.84
N ALA A 76 4.54 -2.02 11.39
CA ALA A 76 4.41 -1.74 9.97
C ALA A 76 5.73 -1.25 9.36
N CYS A 77 6.42 -0.34 10.03
CA CYS A 77 7.71 0.19 9.59
C CYS A 77 8.81 -0.88 9.59
N SER A 78 8.84 -1.78 10.56
CA SER A 78 9.87 -2.83 10.66
C SER A 78 9.69 -3.94 9.62
N THR A 79 8.49 -4.10 9.05
CA THR A 79 8.21 -5.10 8.00
C THR A 79 8.57 -4.63 6.59
N ALA A 80 8.94 -3.37 6.41
CA ALA A 80 9.22 -2.80 5.10
C ALA A 80 10.69 -2.40 4.95
N ASP A 81 11.31 -2.77 3.84
CA ASP A 81 12.63 -2.29 3.45
C ASP A 81 12.55 -0.85 2.93
N ILE A 82 13.04 0.12 3.71
CA ILE A 82 13.12 1.52 3.28
C ILE A 82 14.42 1.71 2.49
N LYS A 83 14.31 1.75 1.16
CA LYS A 83 15.44 2.02 0.26
C LYS A 83 15.40 3.47 -0.23
N SER A 84 16.56 4.14 -0.25
CA SER A 84 16.67 5.48 -0.83
C SER A 84 16.41 5.45 -2.33
N THR A 85 15.73 6.47 -2.85
CA THR A 85 15.47 6.63 -4.28
C THR A 85 16.78 6.72 -5.07
N LYS A 86 16.93 5.91 -6.13
CA LYS A 86 18.13 5.88 -6.97
C LYS A 86 18.42 7.21 -7.70
N GLN A 87 17.37 7.96 -8.04
CA GLN A 87 17.48 9.30 -8.59
C GLN A 87 16.83 10.31 -7.64
N LYS A 88 17.58 11.32 -7.25
CA LYS A 88 17.06 12.50 -6.56
C LYS A 88 16.70 13.51 -7.65
N THR A 89 15.45 13.97 -7.67
CA THR A 89 15.09 15.13 -8.49
C THR A 89 15.87 16.32 -7.93
N LEU A 90 16.81 16.84 -8.72
CA LEU A 90 17.42 18.14 -8.44
C LEU A 90 16.28 19.15 -8.51
N LYS A 91 16.07 19.93 -7.45
CA LYS A 91 15.23 21.13 -7.54
C LYS A 91 16.00 22.15 -8.39
N GLY A 92 15.81 22.08 -9.68
CA GLY A 92 16.27 23.06 -10.66
C GLY A 92 15.27 23.06 -11.81
N ASP A 93 14.98 24.23 -12.36
CA ASP A 93 14.09 24.44 -13.51
C ASP A 93 14.68 23.89 -14.82
N ASP A 94 15.42 22.77 -14.77
CA ASP A 94 15.98 22.15 -15.96
C ASP A 94 15.02 21.10 -16.50
N MET A 95 14.37 21.50 -17.58
CA MET A 95 13.47 20.70 -18.39
C MET A 95 14.19 19.41 -18.80
N ARG A 96 13.61 18.27 -18.42
CA ARG A 96 14.15 16.95 -18.75
C ARG A 96 14.05 16.75 -20.27
N GLU A 97 15.13 17.00 -21.01
CA GLU A 97 15.22 16.55 -22.40
C GLU A 97 15.16 15.03 -22.42
N ARG A 98 14.01 14.53 -22.89
CA ARG A 98 13.83 13.12 -23.19
C ARG A 98 14.68 12.83 -24.43
N MET A 99 15.88 12.29 -24.27
CA MET A 99 16.62 11.70 -25.38
C MET A 99 15.80 10.53 -25.93
N SER A 100 14.99 10.85 -26.92
CA SER A 100 14.32 9.92 -27.79
C SER A 100 15.40 9.26 -28.65
N SER A 101 15.89 8.10 -28.25
CA SER A 101 16.61 7.21 -29.15
C SER A 101 15.60 6.61 -30.14
N LEU A 102 15.13 7.42 -31.08
CA LEU A 102 14.55 6.95 -32.32
C LEU A 102 15.74 6.51 -33.17
N VAL A 103 16.03 5.21 -33.17
CA VAL A 103 16.85 4.61 -34.22
C VAL A 103 15.96 4.59 -35.48
N PRO A 104 16.30 5.29 -36.57
CA PRO A 104 15.49 5.26 -37.78
C PRO A 104 15.54 3.87 -38.41
N ALA A 105 14.36 3.31 -38.70
CA ALA A 105 14.17 2.01 -39.34
C ALA A 105 14.48 2.06 -40.86
N SER A 106 15.66 2.54 -41.24
CA SER A 106 16.11 2.59 -42.64
C SER A 106 17.44 1.88 -42.92
N ALA A 107 17.98 1.11 -41.97
CA ALA A 107 19.26 0.39 -42.14
C ALA A 107 19.14 -1.14 -42.23
N LEU A 108 18.09 -1.68 -42.88
CA LEU A 108 18.02 -3.10 -43.26
C LEU A 108 17.32 -3.28 -44.61
N ARG A 109 18.05 -3.05 -45.70
CA ARG A 109 17.83 -3.71 -47.00
C ARG A 109 19.04 -3.47 -47.89
N ASN A 110 19.90 -4.49 -47.96
CA ASN A 110 20.67 -4.91 -49.14
C ASN A 110 21.62 -6.02 -48.68
N GLN A 111 21.11 -7.25 -48.68
CA GLN A 111 21.90 -8.44 -48.91
C GLN A 111 21.15 -9.28 -49.95
N GLN A 112 21.95 -9.72 -50.94
CA GLN A 112 21.64 -10.49 -52.15
C GLN A 112 21.20 -9.69 -53.36
#